data_AF-A0A2J7R4N0-F1
#
_entry.id   AF-A0A2J7R4N0-F1
#
_cell.length_a   1.000
_cell.length_b   1.000
_cell.length_c   1.000
_cell.angle_alpha   90.00
_cell.angle_beta   90.00
_cell.angle_gamma   90.00
#
_symmetry.space_group_name_H-M   'P 1'
#
loop_
_entity.id
_entity.type
_entity.pdbx_description
1 polymer ?
#
loop_
_entity_poly.entity_id
_entity_poly.type
_entity_poly.pdbx_seq_one_letter_code
_entity_poly.pdbx_strand_id
1 'polypeptide(L)'
;SSSRQRVTRLHFVSAAKSQSLDGTNAFLGQRKLDSKTSGALKKSSRYRSRSLSASSTDSYSSGSSSDEEHVSPRERIQKNSLGFSDFCVRNISQHAFGRREIEIAEQEMPGIMALRRRAGDDKPLKNAKIVGCTHINAQTAVLIETLAELGAQVRWAACNIYSTQNEVGAALAEAGFSIFAWRGETEEDFWWCIDKCVNAENWQPNMILDDGGDATHLMLKKYPAMFKMIKGIVEESVTGVHRLYQLSKAGKLSVPAMNVNDSVTKTKFDNLYSCRESIIDSLKRSTDVMFGGKQVVLCGYGEVGKGCCQALKGLGCVVYITEIDPI
;
A
#
# COMPACT_ATOMS: atom_id res chain seq x y z
N SER A 1 -18.34 -30.79 42.25
CA SER A 1 -17.31 -29.74 42.11
C SER A 1 -16.74 -29.84 40.69
N SER A 2 -17.30 -29.12 39.71
CA SER A 2 -17.00 -27.72 39.35
C SER A 2 -15.51 -27.39 39.21
N SER A 3 -15.03 -27.40 37.96
CA SER A 3 -14.06 -26.41 37.48
C SER A 3 -14.13 -26.32 35.95
N ARG A 4 -15.13 -25.58 35.46
CA ARG A 4 -15.19 -25.05 34.10
C ARG A 4 -14.00 -24.09 33.90
N GLN A 5 -13.06 -24.43 33.03
CA GLN A 5 -12.08 -23.46 32.55
C GLN A 5 -12.77 -22.46 31.62
N ARG A 6 -12.69 -21.19 32.00
CA ARG A 6 -13.24 -20.05 31.28
C ARG A 6 -12.51 -19.89 29.94
N VAL A 7 -13.26 -20.04 28.86
CA VAL A 7 -12.91 -19.50 27.55
C VAL A 7 -12.93 -17.97 27.68
N THR A 8 -11.77 -17.34 27.58
CA THR A 8 -11.66 -15.88 27.49
C THR A 8 -12.23 -15.42 26.15
N ARG A 9 -13.41 -14.80 26.21
CA ARG A 9 -14.05 -14.06 25.13
C ARG A 9 -13.09 -13.01 24.57
N LEU A 10 -13.02 -12.88 23.24
CA LEU A 10 -12.44 -11.71 22.58
C LEU A 10 -13.11 -10.44 23.14
N HIS A 11 -12.31 -9.54 23.70
CA HIS A 11 -12.73 -8.16 23.96
C HIS A 11 -12.46 -7.32 22.73
N PHE A 12 -13.51 -6.99 21.98
CA PHE A 12 -13.47 -5.99 20.92
C PHE A 12 -13.62 -4.60 21.54
N VAL A 13 -12.71 -3.69 21.21
CA VAL A 13 -12.89 -2.24 21.43
C VAL A 13 -13.51 -1.68 20.16
N SER A 14 -14.83 -1.55 20.13
CA SER A 14 -15.56 -0.76 19.14
C SER A 14 -15.78 0.64 19.73
N ALA A 15 -15.09 1.63 19.18
CA ALA A 15 -15.34 3.03 19.51
C ALA A 15 -16.33 3.61 18.49
N ALA A 16 -17.63 3.52 18.81
CA ALA A 16 -18.67 4.28 18.14
C ALA A 16 -19.57 4.95 19.19
N LYS A 17 -19.50 6.29 19.27
CA LYS A 17 -20.60 7.13 19.72
C LYS A 17 -20.67 8.35 18.81
N SER A 18 -21.65 8.34 17.92
CA SER A 18 -22.14 9.51 17.22
C SER A 18 -22.87 10.43 18.20
N GLN A 19 -22.56 11.72 18.17
CA GLN A 19 -23.44 12.75 18.67
C GLN A 19 -23.76 13.70 17.52
N SER A 20 -25.05 13.75 17.19
CA SER A 20 -25.69 14.72 16.32
C SER A 20 -25.65 16.11 16.94
N LEU A 21 -25.22 17.11 16.17
CA LEU A 21 -25.46 18.52 16.48
C LEU A 21 -26.18 19.12 15.28
N ASP A 22 -27.50 19.22 15.41
CA ASP A 22 -28.33 20.15 14.66
C ASP A 22 -28.02 21.58 15.12
N GLY A 23 -27.84 22.49 14.17
CA GLY A 23 -27.55 23.89 14.44
C GLY A 23 -27.83 24.74 13.22
N THR A 24 -29.11 24.93 12.93
CA THR A 24 -29.62 25.95 12.00
C THR A 24 -29.28 27.34 12.54
N ASN A 25 -28.57 28.15 11.77
CA ASN A 25 -28.54 29.60 11.97
C ASN A 25 -28.75 30.31 10.63
N ALA A 26 -29.95 30.86 10.50
CA ALA A 26 -30.33 31.78 9.45
C ALA A 26 -29.65 33.14 9.69
N PHE A 27 -29.03 33.70 8.65
CA PHE A 27 -28.68 35.12 8.63
C PHE A 27 -29.31 35.76 7.39
N LEU A 28 -30.38 36.52 7.62
CA LEU A 28 -30.89 37.54 6.70
C LEU A 28 -29.97 38.76 6.77
N GLY A 29 -29.65 39.37 5.62
CA GLY A 29 -28.85 40.60 5.59
C GLY A 29 -28.73 41.24 4.20
N GLN A 30 -29.84 41.79 3.73
CA GLN A 30 -30.02 42.96 2.83
C GLN A 30 -29.05 43.24 1.66
N ARG A 31 -29.67 43.32 0.47
CA ARG A 31 -29.15 43.95 -0.75
C ARG A 31 -28.97 45.46 -0.57
N LYS A 32 -27.86 46.00 -1.11
CA LYS A 32 -27.79 47.38 -1.63
C LYS A 32 -27.22 47.34 -3.04
N LEU A 33 -28.03 47.80 -4.00
CA LEU A 33 -27.57 48.28 -5.30
C LEU A 33 -26.97 49.67 -5.10
N ASP A 34 -25.87 49.97 -5.79
CA ASP A 34 -25.63 51.31 -6.35
C ASP A 34 -24.71 51.22 -7.58
N SER A 35 -24.86 52.22 -8.44
CA SER A 35 -24.67 52.19 -9.89
C SER A 35 -23.32 52.72 -10.39
N LYS A 36 -22.87 52.12 -11.51
CA LYS A 36 -22.07 52.65 -12.65
C LYS A 36 -21.24 53.93 -12.48
N THR A 37 -19.96 53.80 -12.83
CA THR A 37 -19.24 54.76 -13.69
C THR A 37 -18.28 54.04 -14.64
N SER A 38 -18.33 54.46 -15.90
CA SER A 38 -17.56 54.04 -17.07
C SER A 38 -16.13 54.59 -17.08
N GLY A 39 -15.16 53.80 -17.58
CA GLY A 39 -13.81 54.25 -17.90
C GLY A 39 -13.14 53.34 -18.94
N ALA A 40 -12.65 53.94 -20.02
CA ALA A 40 -12.33 53.31 -21.30
C ALA A 40 -11.04 52.45 -21.35
N LEU A 41 -11.04 51.54 -22.33
CA LEU A 41 -9.94 50.71 -22.82
C LEU A 41 -8.70 51.53 -23.19
N LYS A 42 -7.51 51.05 -22.77
CA LYS A 42 -6.23 51.37 -23.43
C LYS A 42 -5.52 50.09 -23.85
N LYS A 43 -5.47 49.89 -25.18
CA LYS A 43 -4.58 48.94 -25.86
C LYS A 43 -3.13 49.40 -25.66
N SER A 44 -2.27 48.52 -25.13
CA SER A 44 -0.82 48.67 -25.20
C SER A 44 -0.25 47.46 -25.92
N SER A 45 0.13 47.68 -27.17
CA SER A 45 0.98 46.80 -27.97
C SER A 45 2.38 46.78 -27.36
N ARG A 46 2.79 45.63 -26.83
CA ARG A 46 4.21 45.31 -26.65
C ARG A 46 4.48 43.95 -27.27
N TYR A 47 5.03 44.00 -28.48
CA TYR A 47 5.70 42.89 -29.14
C TYR A 47 6.69 42.24 -28.16
N ARG A 48 6.39 41.03 -27.69
CA ARG A 48 7.38 40.14 -27.08
C ARG A 48 7.82 39.15 -28.15
N SER A 49 9.11 39.18 -28.42
CA SER A 49 9.84 38.26 -29.29
C SER A 49 9.51 36.80 -28.96
N ARG A 50 9.13 36.03 -29.98
CA ARG A 50 8.96 34.58 -29.91
C ARG A 50 10.31 33.94 -29.58
N SER A 51 10.49 33.46 -28.36
CA SER A 51 11.52 32.48 -28.03
C SER A 51 11.05 31.13 -28.56
N LEU A 52 11.82 30.54 -29.48
CA LEU A 52 11.68 29.16 -29.93
C LEU A 52 11.74 28.24 -28.71
N SER A 53 10.63 27.59 -28.37
CA SER A 53 10.62 26.50 -27.41
C SER A 53 11.39 25.34 -28.04
N ALA A 54 12.58 25.07 -27.53
CA ALA A 54 13.29 23.83 -27.77
C ALA A 54 12.35 22.68 -27.40
N SER A 55 12.02 21.82 -28.36
CA SER A 55 11.35 20.57 -28.09
C SER A 55 12.27 19.74 -27.19
N SER A 56 11.79 19.37 -26.00
CA SER A 56 12.43 18.38 -25.16
C SER A 56 12.39 17.03 -25.89
N THR A 57 13.45 16.73 -26.62
CA THR A 57 13.83 15.35 -26.96
C THR A 57 14.51 14.74 -25.75
N ASP A 58 13.75 14.53 -24.68
CA ASP A 58 14.13 13.53 -23.67
C ASP A 58 13.59 12.20 -24.17
N SER A 59 14.24 11.72 -25.23
CA SER A 59 14.11 10.34 -25.67
C SER A 59 14.63 9.45 -24.55
N TYR A 60 13.82 8.46 -24.16
CA TYR A 60 14.26 7.31 -23.38
C TYR A 60 15.49 6.69 -24.06
N SER A 61 16.68 7.06 -23.60
CA SER A 61 17.89 6.29 -23.89
C SER A 61 17.86 5.05 -23.02
N SER A 62 17.17 4.02 -23.51
CA SER A 62 17.39 2.63 -23.12
C SER A 62 18.77 2.20 -23.63
N GLY A 63 19.81 2.67 -22.94
CA GLY A 63 21.14 2.11 -23.03
C GLY A 63 21.35 1.13 -21.89
N SER A 64 20.88 -0.11 -22.06
CA SER A 64 21.35 -1.22 -21.23
C SER A 64 21.31 -2.51 -22.04
N SER A 65 22.42 -3.22 -22.00
CA SER A 65 22.67 -4.53 -22.59
C SER A 65 21.47 -5.48 -22.39
N SER A 66 20.99 -6.04 -23.50
CA SER A 66 19.89 -7.01 -23.58
C SER A 66 20.17 -8.35 -22.89
N ASP A 67 21.38 -8.58 -22.39
CA ASP A 67 21.78 -9.88 -21.80
C ASP A 67 21.55 -9.97 -20.29
N GLU A 68 21.24 -8.86 -19.61
CA GLU A 68 21.08 -8.82 -18.14
C GLU A 68 19.65 -9.13 -17.66
N GLU A 69 18.64 -9.19 -18.54
CA GLU A 69 17.23 -9.32 -18.16
C GLU A 69 16.76 -10.75 -17.85
N HIS A 70 17.52 -11.76 -18.26
CA HIS A 70 17.12 -13.18 -18.19
C HIS A 70 17.63 -13.96 -16.97
N VAL A 71 18.53 -13.39 -16.16
CA VAL A 71 19.06 -14.06 -14.96
C VAL A 71 18.19 -13.72 -13.76
N SER A 72 17.75 -14.73 -13.01
CA SER A 72 16.95 -14.53 -11.80
C SER A 72 17.76 -13.71 -10.77
N PRO A 73 17.16 -12.71 -10.10
CA PRO A 73 17.82 -11.98 -9.02
C PRO A 73 18.41 -12.90 -7.93
N ARG A 74 17.86 -14.10 -7.75
CA ARG A 74 18.33 -15.11 -6.78
C ARG A 74 19.74 -15.63 -7.07
N GLU A 75 20.16 -15.59 -8.33
CA GLU A 75 21.47 -16.09 -8.77
C GLU A 75 22.57 -15.03 -8.59
N ARG A 76 22.18 -13.77 -8.31
CA ARG A 76 23.09 -12.63 -8.17
C ARG A 76 23.20 -12.19 -6.73
N ILE A 77 24.34 -12.44 -6.11
CA ILE A 77 24.66 -11.88 -4.80
C ILE A 77 25.00 -10.41 -4.97
N GLN A 78 24.13 -9.55 -4.45
CA GLN A 78 24.31 -8.10 -4.41
C GLN A 78 24.71 -7.66 -3.00
N LYS A 79 25.36 -6.51 -2.90
CA LYS A 79 25.73 -5.85 -1.65
C LYS A 79 25.34 -4.38 -1.72
N ASN A 80 24.86 -3.83 -0.61
CA ASN A 80 24.70 -2.38 -0.49
C ASN A 80 26.07 -1.69 -0.24
N SER A 81 26.09 -0.36 -0.17
CA SER A 81 27.32 0.40 0.09
C SER A 81 28.02 0.06 1.43
N LEU A 82 27.29 -0.50 2.39
CA LEU A 82 27.78 -0.93 3.70
C LEU A 82 28.21 -2.41 3.73
N GLY A 83 28.13 -3.12 2.61
CA GLY A 83 28.48 -4.55 2.51
C GLY A 83 27.42 -5.52 3.04
N PHE A 84 26.24 -5.04 3.43
CA PHE A 84 25.07 -5.86 3.76
C PHE A 84 24.56 -6.58 2.52
N SER A 85 24.19 -7.85 2.66
CA SER A 85 23.79 -8.74 1.54
C SER A 85 22.59 -9.62 1.85
N ASP A 86 21.89 -9.38 2.97
CA ASP A 86 20.72 -10.17 3.37
C ASP A 86 19.45 -9.57 2.76
N PHE A 87 19.41 -9.55 1.43
CA PHE A 87 18.29 -9.10 0.61
C PHE A 87 18.35 -9.76 -0.78
N CYS A 88 17.26 -9.71 -1.52
CA CYS A 88 17.19 -10.10 -2.93
C CYS A 88 16.25 -9.15 -3.67
N VAL A 89 16.83 -8.30 -4.53
CA VAL A 89 16.12 -7.27 -5.31
C VAL A 89 16.61 -7.29 -6.75
N ARG A 90 15.84 -6.72 -7.69
CA ARG A 90 16.19 -6.75 -9.12
C ARG A 90 17.55 -6.14 -9.43
N ASN A 91 17.81 -4.92 -8.93
CA ASN A 91 19.06 -4.21 -9.16
C ASN A 91 19.28 -3.15 -8.07
N ILE A 92 20.25 -3.38 -7.20
CA ILE A 92 20.58 -2.47 -6.08
C ILE A 92 20.98 -1.08 -6.57
N SER A 93 21.55 -0.94 -7.77
CA SER A 93 22.00 0.34 -8.34
C SER A 93 20.85 1.35 -8.55
N GLN A 94 19.59 0.91 -8.53
CA GLN A 94 18.42 1.78 -8.64
C GLN A 94 18.06 2.50 -7.33
N HIS A 95 18.79 2.24 -6.24
CA HIS A 95 18.48 2.76 -4.90
C HIS A 95 18.32 4.29 -4.84
N ALA A 96 19.14 5.05 -5.58
CA ALA A 96 19.07 6.51 -5.55
C ALA A 96 17.77 7.05 -6.17
N PHE A 97 17.25 6.39 -7.20
CA PHE A 97 15.95 6.74 -7.77
C PHE A 97 14.82 6.36 -6.80
N GLY A 98 14.86 5.15 -6.24
CA GLY A 98 13.86 4.72 -5.26
C GLY A 98 13.83 5.61 -4.00
N ARG A 99 14.98 6.09 -3.52
CA ARG A 99 15.03 7.04 -2.38
C ARG A 99 14.25 8.31 -2.68
N ARG A 100 14.36 8.87 -3.89
CA ARG A 100 13.59 10.05 -4.29
C ARG A 100 12.08 9.77 -4.31
N GLU A 101 11.67 8.61 -4.78
CA GLU A 101 10.25 8.20 -4.75
C GLU A 101 9.72 8.08 -3.31
N ILE A 102 10.52 7.54 -2.39
CA ILE A 102 10.19 7.44 -0.97
C ILE A 102 10.04 8.84 -0.35
N GLU A 103 10.99 9.75 -0.62
CA GLU A 103 10.94 11.14 -0.11
C GLU A 103 9.70 11.90 -0.61
N ILE A 104 9.26 11.65 -1.84
CA ILE A 104 8.00 12.19 -2.37
C ILE A 104 6.81 11.60 -1.60
N ALA A 105 6.79 10.28 -1.38
CA ALA A 105 5.73 9.63 -0.63
C ALA A 105 5.63 10.13 0.82
N GLU A 106 6.76 10.43 1.49
CA GLU A 106 6.75 10.99 2.85
C GLU A 106 5.97 12.32 2.93
N GLN A 107 6.07 13.17 1.90
CA GLN A 107 5.36 14.46 1.85
C GLN A 107 3.84 14.27 1.74
N GLU A 108 3.40 13.23 1.03
CA GLU A 108 1.98 12.89 0.83
C GLU A 108 1.40 11.97 1.91
N MET A 109 2.20 11.57 2.91
CA MET A 109 1.77 10.69 4.00
C MET A 109 1.85 11.38 5.38
N PRO A 110 1.16 12.52 5.60
CA PRO A 110 1.30 13.31 6.82
C PRO A 110 0.88 12.56 8.10
N GLY A 111 -0.06 11.61 7.99
CA GLY A 111 -0.55 10.83 9.13
C GLY A 111 0.54 9.95 9.74
N ILE A 112 1.24 9.15 8.93
CA ILE A 112 2.32 8.27 9.40
C ILE A 112 3.57 9.09 9.79
N MET A 113 3.85 10.19 9.10
CA MET A 113 4.91 11.13 9.50
C MET A 113 4.63 11.77 10.87
N ALA A 114 3.37 12.11 11.15
CA ALA A 114 2.99 12.61 12.47
C ALA A 114 3.05 11.51 13.55
N LEU A 115 2.79 10.25 13.22
CA LEU A 115 3.00 9.12 14.13
C LEU A 115 4.48 8.96 14.47
N ARG A 116 5.34 8.93 13.44
CA ARG A 116 6.80 8.83 13.55
C ARG A 116 7.36 9.90 14.49
N ARG A 117 7.01 11.18 14.28
CA ARG A 117 7.43 12.29 15.16
C ARG A 117 6.93 12.17 16.60
N ARG A 118 5.71 11.66 16.81
CA ARG A 118 5.10 11.59 18.16
C ARG A 118 5.61 10.43 19.00
N ALA A 119 5.89 9.29 18.37
CA ALA A 119 6.23 8.04 19.06
C ALA A 119 7.69 7.61 18.85
N GLY A 120 8.48 8.38 18.10
CA GLY A 120 9.85 8.05 17.74
C GLY A 120 10.78 7.87 18.94
N ASP A 121 10.63 8.68 19.98
CA ASP A 121 11.48 8.62 21.18
C ASP A 121 11.13 7.44 22.10
N ASP A 122 9.84 7.08 22.16
CA ASP A 122 9.35 6.00 23.04
C ASP A 122 9.77 4.60 22.56
N LYS A 123 10.14 4.46 21.28
CA LYS A 123 10.44 3.19 20.61
C LYS A 123 9.42 2.08 20.98
N PRO A 124 8.12 2.29 20.74
CA PRO A 124 7.07 1.38 21.21
C PRO A 124 7.16 -0.03 20.59
N LEU A 125 7.85 -0.17 19.45
CA LEU A 125 8.09 -1.44 18.78
C LEU A 125 9.45 -2.06 19.13
N LYS A 126 10.13 -1.57 20.17
CA LYS A 126 11.39 -2.16 20.62
C LYS A 126 11.22 -3.68 20.85
N ASN A 127 12.11 -4.46 20.24
CA ASN A 127 12.09 -5.94 20.22
C ASN A 127 10.98 -6.57 19.37
N ALA A 128 10.16 -5.80 18.66
CA ALA A 128 9.30 -6.35 17.63
C ALA A 128 10.18 -6.88 16.48
N LYS A 129 9.90 -8.10 16.04
CA LYS A 129 10.52 -8.76 14.89
C LYS A 129 9.40 -9.09 13.92
N ILE A 130 9.21 -8.21 12.94
CA ILE A 130 8.05 -8.20 12.06
C ILE A 130 8.44 -8.84 10.73
N VAL A 131 7.72 -9.89 10.34
CA VAL A 131 7.66 -10.31 8.93
C VAL A 131 6.53 -9.53 8.28
N GLY A 132 6.87 -8.79 7.22
CA GLY A 132 5.92 -8.11 6.36
C GLY A 132 5.73 -8.84 5.04
N CYS A 133 4.49 -8.94 4.58
CA CYS A 133 4.12 -9.48 3.28
C CYS A 133 3.03 -8.58 2.69
N THR A 134 3.45 -7.57 1.93
CA THR A 134 2.57 -6.55 1.33
C THR A 134 3.12 -6.15 -0.04
N HIS A 135 2.41 -5.31 -0.79
CA HIS A 135 3.01 -4.67 -1.96
C HIS A 135 4.26 -3.88 -1.58
N ILE A 136 5.31 -3.91 -2.42
CA ILE A 136 6.52 -3.10 -2.24
C ILE A 136 6.42 -1.88 -3.17
N ASN A 137 5.99 -0.75 -2.61
CA ASN A 137 5.93 0.54 -3.28
C ASN A 137 6.45 1.64 -2.34
N ALA A 138 6.55 2.88 -2.83
CA ALA A 138 7.05 4.00 -2.05
C ALA A 138 6.27 4.20 -0.73
N GLN A 139 4.95 3.99 -0.74
CA GLN A 139 4.11 4.09 0.46
C GLN A 139 4.43 3.02 1.50
N THR A 140 4.64 1.78 1.08
CA THR A 140 5.09 0.68 1.96
C THR A 140 6.48 0.95 2.49
N ALA A 141 7.39 1.52 1.69
CA ALA A 141 8.72 1.87 2.18
C ALA A 141 8.66 2.88 3.34
N VAL A 142 7.79 3.90 3.25
CA VAL A 142 7.52 4.83 4.34
C VAL A 142 6.98 4.12 5.59
N LEU A 143 6.13 3.11 5.42
CA LEU A 143 5.66 2.24 6.51
C LEU A 143 6.82 1.46 7.15
N ILE A 144 7.64 0.77 6.34
CA ILE A 144 8.78 -0.05 6.80
C ILE A 144 9.76 0.81 7.61
N GLU A 145 10.14 1.97 7.07
CA GLU A 145 11.05 2.90 7.76
C GLU A 145 10.43 3.43 9.06
N THR A 146 9.12 3.68 9.07
CA THR A 146 8.43 4.09 10.31
C THR A 146 8.44 2.98 11.35
N LEU A 147 8.18 1.72 10.98
CA LEU A 147 8.22 0.60 11.92
C LEU A 147 9.62 0.44 12.53
N ALA A 148 10.66 0.56 11.69
CA ALA A 148 12.04 0.51 12.12
C ALA A 148 12.41 1.67 13.05
N GLU A 149 12.00 2.89 12.71
CA GLU A 149 12.21 4.07 13.54
C GLU A 149 11.49 3.95 14.89
N LEU A 150 10.32 3.32 14.93
CA LEU A 150 9.61 3.01 16.18
C LEU A 150 10.21 1.83 16.96
N GLY A 151 11.33 1.25 16.49
CA GLY A 151 12.15 0.28 17.22
C GLY A 151 12.02 -1.17 16.76
N ALA A 152 11.28 -1.45 15.68
CA ALA A 152 11.13 -2.80 15.14
C ALA A 152 12.35 -3.25 14.33
N GLN A 153 12.59 -4.56 14.29
CA GLN A 153 13.37 -5.21 13.26
C GLN A 153 12.39 -5.80 12.23
N VAL A 154 12.67 -5.59 10.95
CA VAL A 154 11.73 -5.92 9.87
C VAL A 154 12.41 -6.76 8.79
N ARG A 155 11.65 -7.69 8.22
CA ARG A 155 12.02 -8.46 7.02
C ARG A 155 10.78 -8.51 6.12
N TRP A 156 10.95 -8.30 4.82
CA TRP A 156 9.79 -8.01 3.95
C TRP A 156 9.84 -8.75 2.61
N ALA A 157 8.69 -9.31 2.23
CA ALA A 157 8.41 -9.89 0.92
C ALA A 157 7.22 -9.21 0.26
N ALA A 158 7.13 -9.32 -1.06
CA ALA A 158 5.95 -8.87 -1.80
C ALA A 158 4.77 -9.83 -1.58
N CYS A 159 3.53 -9.31 -1.50
CA CYS A 159 2.30 -10.12 -1.53
C CYS A 159 1.79 -10.38 -2.96
N ASN A 160 2.43 -9.80 -3.98
CA ASN A 160 2.07 -9.99 -5.38
C ASN A 160 3.27 -9.85 -6.32
N ILE A 161 3.43 -10.83 -7.20
CA ILE A 161 4.55 -11.00 -8.13
C ILE A 161 4.81 -9.83 -9.09
N TYR A 162 3.84 -8.94 -9.31
CA TYR A 162 3.98 -7.79 -10.22
C TYR A 162 3.94 -6.43 -9.53
N SER A 163 3.67 -6.40 -8.24
CA SER A 163 3.39 -5.15 -7.51
C SER A 163 4.65 -4.39 -7.07
N THR A 164 5.80 -5.06 -7.06
CA THR A 164 7.05 -4.46 -6.61
C THR A 164 7.51 -3.33 -7.53
N GLN A 165 7.78 -2.17 -6.95
CA GLN A 165 8.59 -1.10 -7.53
C GLN A 165 10.06 -1.42 -7.24
N ASN A 166 10.79 -1.86 -8.27
CA ASN A 166 12.15 -2.42 -8.12
C ASN A 166 13.12 -1.42 -7.50
N GLU A 167 13.02 -0.16 -7.93
CA GLU A 167 13.80 0.96 -7.42
C GLU A 167 13.56 1.20 -5.93
N VAL A 168 12.31 1.06 -5.46
CA VAL A 168 11.96 1.21 -4.05
C VAL A 168 12.50 0.03 -3.23
N GLY A 169 12.36 -1.19 -3.74
CA GLY A 169 12.99 -2.37 -3.14
C GLY A 169 14.51 -2.20 -3.00
N ALA A 170 15.16 -1.66 -4.02
CA ALA A 170 16.59 -1.33 -3.98
C ALA A 170 16.92 -0.24 -2.95
N ALA A 171 16.11 0.80 -2.81
CA ALA A 171 16.32 1.85 -1.82
C ALA A 171 16.21 1.36 -0.37
N LEU A 172 15.27 0.46 -0.11
CA LEU A 172 15.12 -0.20 1.20
C LEU A 172 16.28 -1.16 1.49
N ALA A 173 16.68 -1.97 0.51
CA ALA A 173 17.84 -2.85 0.64
C ALA A 173 19.13 -2.06 0.89
N GLU A 174 19.32 -0.94 0.18
CA GLU A 174 20.45 -0.04 0.40
C GLU A 174 20.47 0.51 1.82
N ALA A 175 19.31 0.89 2.37
CA ALA A 175 19.16 1.34 3.74
C ALA A 175 19.37 0.24 4.80
N GLY A 176 19.62 -1.02 4.38
CA GLY A 176 19.93 -2.13 5.28
C GLY A 176 18.71 -2.94 5.72
N PHE A 177 17.57 -2.81 5.05
CA PHE A 177 16.40 -3.67 5.29
C PHE A 177 16.50 -4.98 4.52
N SER A 178 16.11 -6.09 5.16
CA SER A 178 16.05 -7.40 4.49
C SER A 178 14.81 -7.49 3.59
N ILE A 179 14.95 -7.05 2.35
CA ILE A 179 13.89 -7.06 1.33
C ILE A 179 14.11 -8.21 0.35
N PHE A 180 13.11 -9.06 0.18
CA PHE A 180 13.11 -10.15 -0.79
C PHE A 180 11.92 -9.95 -1.71
N ALA A 181 12.11 -9.15 -2.76
CA ALA A 181 11.05 -8.80 -3.68
C ALA A 181 11.61 -8.23 -5.00
N TRP A 182 10.98 -8.59 -6.11
CA TRP A 182 11.17 -7.90 -7.39
C TRP A 182 9.91 -8.01 -8.25
N ARG A 183 9.81 -7.14 -9.26
CA ARG A 183 8.72 -7.23 -10.23
C ARG A 183 8.97 -8.37 -11.21
N GLY A 184 7.94 -9.19 -11.44
CA GLY A 184 8.01 -10.33 -12.33
C GLY A 184 8.58 -11.59 -11.66
N GLU A 185 8.28 -11.79 -10.38
CA GLU A 185 8.56 -13.06 -9.70
C GLU A 185 7.82 -14.23 -10.36
N THR A 186 8.44 -15.40 -10.38
CA THR A 186 7.71 -16.67 -10.59
C THR A 186 6.97 -17.06 -9.31
N GLU A 187 6.02 -17.99 -9.39
CA GLU A 187 5.34 -18.50 -8.18
C GLU A 187 6.33 -19.16 -7.19
N GLU A 188 7.36 -19.83 -7.70
CA GLU A 188 8.41 -20.41 -6.86
C GLU A 188 9.22 -19.34 -6.13
N ASP A 189 9.54 -18.25 -6.83
CA ASP A 189 10.25 -17.11 -6.26
C ASP A 189 9.44 -16.40 -5.19
N PHE A 190 8.14 -16.21 -5.43
CA PHE A 190 7.20 -15.62 -4.48
C PHE A 190 7.24 -16.34 -3.13
N TRP A 191 7.06 -17.67 -3.14
CA TRP A 191 7.11 -18.45 -1.90
C TRP A 191 8.50 -18.49 -1.29
N TRP A 192 9.56 -18.49 -2.11
CA TRP A 192 10.93 -18.40 -1.64
C TRP A 192 11.21 -17.07 -0.92
N CYS A 193 10.70 -15.94 -1.42
CA CYS A 193 10.84 -14.62 -0.82
C CYS A 193 10.20 -14.56 0.57
N ILE A 194 8.97 -15.06 0.70
CA ILE A 194 8.28 -15.14 2.00
C ILE A 194 9.06 -16.06 2.96
N ASP A 195 9.55 -17.20 2.47
CA ASP A 195 10.34 -18.15 3.27
C ASP A 195 11.64 -17.51 3.81
N LYS A 196 12.33 -16.71 2.99
CA LYS A 196 13.54 -15.96 3.40
C LYS A 196 13.27 -14.88 4.43
N CYS A 197 12.07 -14.32 4.44
CA CYS A 197 11.66 -13.37 5.49
C CYS A 197 11.40 -14.09 6.81
N VAL A 198 10.77 -15.27 6.77
CA VAL A 198 10.39 -16.03 7.97
C VAL A 198 11.57 -16.80 8.57
N ASN A 199 12.35 -17.48 7.74
CA ASN A 199 13.40 -18.42 8.15
C ASN A 199 14.79 -17.81 7.94
N ALA A 200 15.16 -16.90 8.83
CA ALA A 200 16.46 -16.24 8.83
C ALA A 200 17.34 -16.72 10.00
N GLU A 201 18.64 -16.79 9.76
CA GLU A 201 19.59 -17.24 10.77
C GLU A 201 19.63 -16.25 11.95
N ASN A 202 19.57 -16.77 13.19
CA ASN A 202 19.54 -15.97 14.42
C ASN A 202 18.40 -14.93 14.52
N TRP A 203 17.35 -15.09 13.71
CA TRP A 203 16.21 -14.19 13.71
C TRP A 203 14.90 -14.99 13.70
N GLN A 204 14.02 -14.70 14.65
CA GLN A 204 12.71 -15.33 14.74
C GLN A 204 11.64 -14.25 14.83
N PRO A 205 10.64 -14.26 13.94
CA PRO A 205 9.55 -13.30 13.99
C PRO A 205 8.72 -13.48 15.25
N ASN A 206 8.20 -12.36 15.75
CA ASN A 206 7.20 -12.34 16.81
C ASN A 206 5.94 -11.58 16.42
N MET A 207 5.88 -10.96 15.23
CA MET A 207 4.68 -10.36 14.66
C MET A 207 4.62 -10.58 13.15
N ILE A 208 3.41 -10.58 12.60
CA ILE A 208 3.15 -10.66 11.16
C ILE A 208 2.36 -9.41 10.74
N LEU A 209 2.77 -8.78 9.65
CA LEU A 209 1.98 -7.78 8.93
C LEU A 209 1.74 -8.32 7.52
N ASP A 210 0.48 -8.61 7.20
CA ASP A 210 0.10 -9.40 6.02
C ASP A 210 -0.96 -8.67 5.20
N ASP A 211 -0.93 -8.91 3.90
CA ASP A 211 -1.89 -8.45 2.92
C ASP A 211 -2.19 -9.64 2.01
N GLY A 212 -3.33 -10.28 2.26
CA GLY A 212 -3.82 -11.45 1.53
C GLY A 212 -3.76 -12.74 2.33
N GLY A 213 -2.92 -12.80 3.37
CA GLY A 213 -2.84 -13.91 4.33
C GLY A 213 -1.81 -15.00 3.97
N ASP A 214 -0.91 -14.76 3.03
CA ASP A 214 0.02 -15.78 2.54
C ASP A 214 1.22 -16.00 3.45
N ALA A 215 1.77 -14.95 4.07
CA ALA A 215 2.79 -15.14 5.11
C ALA A 215 2.22 -15.87 6.32
N THR A 216 1.00 -15.50 6.74
CA THR A 216 0.25 -16.18 7.79
C THR A 216 0.06 -17.66 7.45
N HIS A 217 -0.34 -17.97 6.23
CA HIS A 217 -0.56 -19.34 5.78
C HIS A 217 0.72 -20.15 5.75
N LEU A 218 1.80 -19.60 5.18
CA LEU A 218 3.10 -20.26 5.10
C LEU A 218 3.63 -20.56 6.51
N MET A 219 3.58 -19.59 7.43
CA MET A 219 4.04 -19.80 8.80
C MET A 219 3.20 -20.84 9.54
N LEU A 220 1.88 -20.78 9.42
CA LEU A 220 0.97 -21.75 10.04
C LEU A 220 1.22 -23.18 9.53
N LYS A 221 1.53 -23.35 8.25
CA LYS A 221 1.72 -24.65 7.61
C LYS A 221 3.12 -25.21 7.75
N LYS A 222 4.14 -24.42 7.43
CA LYS A 222 5.55 -24.85 7.35
C LYS A 222 6.28 -24.69 8.69
N TYR A 223 5.89 -23.70 9.50
CA TYR A 223 6.57 -23.36 10.75
C TYR A 223 5.62 -23.32 11.96
N PRO A 224 4.85 -24.38 12.25
CA PRO A 224 3.80 -24.36 13.27
C PRO A 224 4.32 -24.09 14.70
N ALA A 225 5.56 -24.48 15.01
CA ALA A 225 6.19 -24.17 16.30
C ALA A 225 6.50 -22.68 16.44
N MET A 226 7.04 -22.05 15.39
CA MET A 226 7.33 -20.62 15.34
C MET A 226 6.03 -19.80 15.34
N PHE A 227 5.01 -20.26 14.61
CA PHE A 227 3.70 -19.60 14.54
C PHE A 227 3.06 -19.43 15.93
N LYS A 228 3.19 -20.42 16.82
CA LYS A 228 2.66 -20.33 18.20
C LYS A 228 3.36 -19.26 19.06
N MET A 229 4.56 -18.81 18.66
CA MET A 229 5.30 -17.76 19.35
C MET A 229 4.97 -16.35 18.84
N ILE A 230 4.17 -16.24 17.77
CA ILE A 230 3.73 -14.96 17.23
C ILE A 230 2.78 -14.28 18.22
N LYS A 231 3.09 -13.04 18.55
CA LYS A 231 2.32 -12.19 19.47
C LYS A 231 1.09 -11.59 18.82
N GLY A 232 1.10 -11.39 17.50
CA GLY A 232 -0.02 -10.83 16.77
C GLY A 232 0.17 -10.83 15.26
N ILE A 233 -0.97 -10.88 14.56
CA ILE A 233 -1.09 -10.70 13.12
C ILE A 233 -1.84 -9.40 12.87
N VAL A 234 -1.40 -8.60 11.90
CA VAL A 234 -2.11 -7.42 11.41
C VAL A 234 -2.41 -7.66 9.93
N GLU A 235 -3.68 -7.73 9.57
CA GLU A 235 -4.11 -8.10 8.20
C GLU A 235 -4.87 -6.97 7.51
N GLU A 236 -4.37 -6.61 6.33
CA GLU A 236 -4.77 -5.47 5.51
C GLU A 236 -6.01 -5.73 4.66
N SER A 237 -6.18 -6.95 4.16
CA SER A 237 -7.05 -7.23 3.01
C SER A 237 -8.36 -7.90 3.41
N VAL A 238 -9.42 -7.69 2.61
CA VAL A 238 -10.70 -8.40 2.78
C VAL A 238 -10.51 -9.92 2.74
N THR A 239 -9.71 -10.40 1.79
CA THR A 239 -9.48 -11.83 1.57
C THR A 239 -8.71 -12.46 2.73
N GLY A 240 -7.64 -11.82 3.21
CA GLY A 240 -6.87 -12.30 4.34
C GLY A 240 -7.67 -12.28 5.64
N VAL A 241 -8.47 -11.23 5.88
CA VAL A 241 -9.40 -11.17 7.02
C VAL A 241 -10.40 -12.33 6.96
N HIS A 242 -10.95 -12.63 5.79
CA HIS A 242 -11.86 -13.76 5.62
C HIS A 242 -11.17 -15.10 5.95
N ARG A 243 -9.92 -15.31 5.52
CA ARG A 243 -9.11 -16.50 5.88
C ARG A 243 -8.90 -16.58 7.39
N LEU A 244 -8.59 -15.47 8.06
CA LEU A 244 -8.44 -15.41 9.52
C LEU A 244 -9.74 -15.79 10.25
N TYR A 245 -10.90 -15.31 9.78
CA TYR A 245 -12.19 -15.71 10.35
C TYR A 245 -12.48 -17.19 10.15
N GLN A 246 -12.14 -17.77 9.00
CA GLN A 246 -12.27 -19.22 8.77
C GLN A 246 -11.40 -20.02 9.75
N LEU A 247 -10.15 -19.60 9.95
CA LEU A 247 -9.24 -20.21 10.92
C LEU A 247 -9.76 -20.08 12.36
N SER A 248 -10.30 -18.91 12.73
CA SER A 248 -10.89 -18.68 14.05
C SER A 248 -12.13 -19.55 14.28
N LYS A 249 -13.08 -19.57 13.33
CA LYS A 249 -14.29 -20.42 13.41
C LYS A 249 -13.95 -21.91 13.50
N ALA A 250 -12.88 -22.34 12.84
CA ALA A 250 -12.39 -23.71 12.89
C ALA A 250 -11.53 -24.03 14.13
N GLY A 251 -11.28 -23.07 15.03
CA GLY A 251 -10.41 -23.25 16.20
C GLY A 251 -8.93 -23.47 15.87
N LYS A 252 -8.49 -23.06 14.67
CA LYS A 252 -7.13 -23.26 14.16
C LYS A 252 -6.24 -22.02 14.28
N LEU A 253 -6.84 -20.84 14.51
CA LEU A 253 -6.10 -19.60 14.74
C LEU A 253 -5.58 -19.57 16.19
N SER A 254 -4.30 -19.87 16.38
CA SER A 254 -3.66 -19.99 17.70
C SER A 254 -3.05 -18.69 18.24
N VAL A 255 -3.06 -17.62 17.44
CA VAL A 255 -2.48 -16.31 17.78
C VAL A 255 -3.52 -15.21 17.51
N PRO A 256 -3.50 -14.09 18.26
CA PRO A 256 -4.46 -13.02 18.03
C PRO A 256 -4.17 -12.33 16.68
N ALA A 257 -5.24 -11.89 16.01
CA ALA A 257 -5.15 -11.14 14.77
C ALA A 257 -5.98 -9.86 14.84
N MET A 258 -5.47 -8.79 14.24
CA MET A 258 -6.11 -7.50 14.11
C MET A 258 -6.50 -7.29 12.66
N ASN A 259 -7.80 -7.12 12.45
CA ASN A 259 -8.38 -6.75 11.17
C ASN A 259 -8.24 -5.24 10.99
N VAL A 260 -7.30 -4.79 10.16
CA VAL A 260 -7.19 -3.37 9.83
C VAL A 260 -8.06 -2.97 8.65
N ASN A 261 -8.42 -3.93 7.78
CA ASN A 261 -9.31 -3.69 6.66
C ASN A 261 -10.59 -2.97 7.09
N ASP A 262 -11.27 -3.46 8.12
CA ASP A 262 -12.58 -2.95 8.57
C ASP A 262 -12.48 -1.66 9.41
N SER A 263 -11.27 -1.11 9.57
CA SER A 263 -11.14 0.27 10.07
C SER A 263 -11.86 1.20 9.10
N VAL A 264 -12.69 2.10 9.62
CA VAL A 264 -13.49 3.02 8.79
C VAL A 264 -12.61 3.82 7.84
N THR A 265 -11.47 4.30 8.33
CA THR A 265 -10.48 5.05 7.54
C THR A 265 -9.76 4.22 6.49
N LYS A 266 -9.77 2.88 6.59
CA LYS A 266 -9.22 1.98 5.57
C LYS A 266 -10.30 1.67 4.54
N THR A 267 -11.35 0.95 4.92
CA THR A 267 -12.38 0.50 3.97
C THR A 267 -13.03 1.63 3.19
N LYS A 268 -13.34 2.78 3.82
CA LYS A 268 -14.06 3.87 3.15
C LYS A 268 -13.17 4.81 2.35
N PHE A 269 -11.85 4.73 2.51
CA PHE A 269 -10.93 5.56 1.75
C PHE A 269 -10.12 4.73 0.77
N ASP A 270 -9.40 3.75 1.26
CA ASP A 270 -8.49 2.95 0.44
C ASP A 270 -9.27 2.16 -0.62
N ASN A 271 -10.13 1.24 -0.18
CA ASN A 271 -10.85 0.38 -1.11
C ASN A 271 -11.73 1.16 -2.10
N LEU A 272 -12.22 2.35 -1.73
CA LEU A 272 -13.09 3.17 -2.56
C LEU A 272 -12.31 4.16 -3.45
N TYR A 273 -11.55 5.06 -2.84
CA TYR A 273 -10.89 6.15 -3.55
C TYR A 273 -9.60 5.71 -4.25
N SER A 274 -8.80 4.81 -3.65
CA SER A 274 -7.62 4.27 -4.32
C SER A 274 -8.02 3.55 -5.61
N CYS A 275 -9.01 2.66 -5.54
CA CYS A 275 -9.50 1.92 -6.70
C CYS A 275 -10.14 2.82 -7.77
N ARG A 276 -10.76 3.94 -7.36
CA ARG A 276 -11.32 4.93 -8.29
C ARG A 276 -10.23 5.57 -9.16
N GLU A 277 -9.05 5.82 -8.61
CA GLU A 277 -7.94 6.41 -9.37
C GLU A 277 -7.11 5.35 -10.09
N SER A 278 -6.77 4.27 -9.40
CA SER A 278 -5.83 3.25 -9.89
C SER A 278 -6.38 2.43 -11.05
N ILE A 279 -7.70 2.20 -11.15
CA ILE A 279 -8.29 1.46 -12.28
C ILE A 279 -8.07 2.17 -13.61
N ILE A 280 -8.22 3.50 -13.61
CA ILE A 280 -8.06 4.33 -14.80
C ILE A 280 -6.59 4.37 -15.19
N ASP A 281 -5.71 4.60 -14.23
CA ASP A 281 -4.27 4.63 -14.44
C ASP A 281 -3.77 3.29 -15.00
N SER A 282 -4.18 2.16 -14.39
CA SER A 282 -3.77 0.82 -14.81
C SER A 282 -4.24 0.50 -16.22
N LEU A 283 -5.51 0.76 -16.55
CA LEU A 283 -6.04 0.52 -17.90
C LEU A 283 -5.39 1.43 -18.94
N LYS A 284 -5.08 2.68 -18.59
CA LYS A 284 -4.39 3.60 -19.49
C LYS A 284 -2.97 3.14 -19.76
N ARG A 285 -2.17 2.87 -18.72
CA ARG A 285 -0.78 2.41 -18.89
C ARG A 285 -0.66 1.10 -19.67
N SER A 286 -1.64 0.22 -19.55
CA SER A 286 -1.60 -1.10 -20.20
C SER A 286 -2.11 -1.12 -21.63
N THR A 287 -3.04 -0.23 -22.00
CA THR A 287 -3.76 -0.35 -23.27
C THR A 287 -3.93 0.95 -24.05
N ASP A 288 -3.62 2.10 -23.45
CA ASP A 288 -3.89 3.45 -23.98
C ASP A 288 -5.35 3.69 -24.41
N VAL A 289 -6.27 2.83 -24.00
CA VAL A 289 -7.62 2.76 -24.56
C VAL A 289 -8.43 4.03 -24.28
N MET A 290 -9.22 4.48 -25.25
CA MET A 290 -10.25 5.49 -25.01
C MET A 290 -11.45 4.87 -24.27
N PHE A 291 -11.85 5.49 -23.15
CA PHE A 291 -12.97 5.05 -22.31
C PHE A 291 -14.34 5.45 -22.84
N GLY A 292 -14.49 6.68 -23.36
CA GLY A 292 -15.80 7.20 -23.80
C GLY A 292 -16.52 6.27 -24.77
N GLY A 293 -17.77 5.91 -24.44
CA GLY A 293 -18.62 5.03 -25.23
C GLY A 293 -18.33 3.52 -25.08
N LYS A 294 -17.32 3.11 -24.31
CA LYS A 294 -17.05 1.69 -24.03
C LYS A 294 -18.15 1.09 -23.17
N GLN A 295 -18.50 -0.16 -23.46
CA GLN A 295 -19.30 -1.01 -22.57
C GLN A 295 -18.36 -1.74 -21.62
N VAL A 296 -18.59 -1.60 -20.31
CA VAL A 296 -17.77 -2.23 -19.28
C VAL A 296 -18.67 -3.01 -18.33
N VAL A 297 -18.29 -4.24 -17.99
CA VAL A 297 -18.94 -5.02 -16.94
C VAL A 297 -18.05 -5.04 -15.69
N LEU A 298 -18.63 -4.71 -14.54
CA LEU A 298 -18.00 -4.83 -13.23
C LEU A 298 -18.68 -5.95 -12.45
N CYS A 299 -17.89 -6.93 -12.01
CA CYS A 299 -18.37 -8.04 -11.20
C CYS A 299 -18.12 -7.76 -9.73
N GLY A 300 -19.17 -7.39 -9.00
CA GLY A 300 -19.13 -6.95 -7.61
C GLY A 300 -19.28 -5.44 -7.46
N TYR A 301 -20.03 -5.04 -6.43
CA TYR A 301 -20.37 -3.66 -6.08
C TYR A 301 -20.16 -3.35 -4.59
N GLY A 302 -19.21 -4.04 -3.97
CA GLY A 302 -18.56 -3.60 -2.72
C GLY A 302 -17.81 -2.27 -2.90
N GLU A 303 -17.04 -1.84 -1.91
CA GLU A 303 -16.33 -0.54 -1.95
C GLU A 303 -15.40 -0.40 -3.17
N VAL A 304 -14.65 -1.46 -3.51
CA VAL A 304 -13.82 -1.53 -4.72
C VAL A 304 -14.66 -1.34 -6.00
N GLY A 305 -15.74 -2.11 -6.12
CA GLY A 305 -16.64 -2.03 -7.28
C GLY A 305 -17.30 -0.65 -7.44
N LYS A 306 -17.71 -0.04 -6.32
CA LYS A 306 -18.25 1.33 -6.28
C LYS A 306 -17.23 2.35 -6.78
N GLY A 307 -15.98 2.26 -6.34
CA GLY A 307 -14.88 3.14 -6.76
C GLY A 307 -14.61 3.02 -8.26
N CYS A 308 -14.45 1.79 -8.75
CA CYS A 308 -14.22 1.50 -10.16
C CYS A 308 -15.37 1.99 -11.05
N CYS A 309 -16.62 1.74 -10.62
CA CYS A 309 -17.81 2.19 -11.34
C CYS A 309 -17.85 3.71 -11.46
N GLN A 310 -17.62 4.43 -10.35
CA GLN A 310 -17.61 5.89 -10.35
C GLN A 310 -16.56 6.44 -11.34
N ALA A 311 -15.36 5.87 -11.35
CA ALA A 311 -14.28 6.30 -12.24
C ALA A 311 -14.61 6.11 -13.71
N LEU A 312 -15.01 4.89 -14.10
CA LEU A 312 -15.27 4.52 -15.48
C LEU A 312 -16.50 5.25 -16.03
N LYS A 313 -17.56 5.38 -15.23
CA LYS A 313 -18.73 6.17 -15.58
C LYS A 313 -18.38 7.64 -15.76
N GLY A 314 -17.50 8.19 -14.92
CA GLY A 314 -17.01 9.57 -15.03
C GLY A 314 -16.27 9.87 -16.34
N LEU A 315 -15.68 8.85 -16.98
CA LEU A 315 -15.00 8.96 -18.28
C LEU A 315 -15.89 8.59 -19.47
N GLY A 316 -17.20 8.41 -19.25
CA GLY A 316 -18.19 8.17 -20.30
C GLY A 316 -18.35 6.71 -20.73
N CYS A 317 -17.90 5.74 -19.92
CA CYS A 317 -18.24 4.33 -20.13
C CYS A 317 -19.73 4.07 -19.81
N VAL A 318 -20.33 3.13 -20.54
CA VAL A 318 -21.59 2.48 -20.15
C VAL A 318 -21.23 1.29 -19.26
N VAL A 319 -21.51 1.41 -17.96
CA VAL A 319 -21.10 0.42 -16.95
C VAL A 319 -22.28 -0.47 -16.55
N TYR A 320 -22.11 -1.78 -16.72
CA TYR A 320 -22.99 -2.84 -16.23
C TYR A 320 -22.40 -3.44 -14.95
N ILE A 321 -23.25 -3.81 -14.00
CA ILE A 321 -22.83 -4.38 -12.72
C ILE A 321 -23.47 -5.75 -12.56
N THR A 322 -22.70 -6.72 -12.08
CA THR A 322 -23.22 -7.99 -11.57
C THR A 322 -22.98 -8.06 -10.07
N GLU A 323 -23.96 -8.53 -9.31
CA GLU A 323 -23.87 -8.73 -7.86
C GLU A 323 -24.66 -9.96 -7.44
N ILE A 324 -24.18 -10.60 -6.38
CA ILE A 324 -24.87 -11.67 -5.68
C ILE A 324 -25.60 -11.16 -4.44
N ASP A 325 -25.14 -10.05 -3.86
CA ASP A 325 -25.81 -9.39 -2.74
C ASP A 325 -26.91 -8.46 -3.29
N PRO A 326 -28.18 -8.65 -2.89
CA PRO A 326 -29.28 -7.81 -3.37
C PRO A 326 -29.31 -6.39 -2.79
N ILE A 327 -28.51 -6.09 -1.74
CA ILE A 327 -28.45 -4.77 -1.07
C ILE A 327 -27.54 -3.80 -1.84
#